data_AF-A0A420IKW4-F1
#
_entry.id   AF-A0A420IKW4-F1
#
_cell.length_a   1.000
_cell.length_b   1.000
_cell.length_c   1.000
_cell.angle_alpha   90.00
_cell.angle_beta   90.00
_cell.angle_gamma   90.00
#
_symmetry.space_group_name_H-M   'P 1'
#
loop_
_entity.id
_entity.type
_entity.pdbx_description
1 polymer ?
#
loop_
_entity_poly.entity_id
_entity_poly.type
_entity_poly.pdbx_seq_one_letter_code
_entity_poly.pdbx_strand_id
1 'polypeptide(L)'
;MPQPARVTARFTSTVPHASSNISQDGPRNIPPRFPGPPGETPLEKVKRLRAAVDKAKKAEISGFDRWIARGRVWADVAHTITTTTLIAASIIAGGVTIYALTDMIIYNRKKKAEFFEEQNAKLNLAIHTARKAVQDGTASEAQIKLIKMEDDRQASLQSGTQKESILSKCKNLLFSGLEKDGEDDQELNDKNLSNKDRTSFQKQSYLTSTTDEKPSVISSKATKESTENMNRLSAKSFLNEKSLEIKCENDKEDKSKSWKLWVFGK
;
A
#
# COMPACT_ATOMS: atom_id res chain seq x y z
N MET A 1 -56.55 56.62 -34.99
CA MET A 1 -55.36 55.96 -35.59
C MET A 1 -55.37 54.49 -35.19
N PRO A 2 -55.02 53.57 -36.11
CA PRO A 2 -55.35 52.14 -36.03
C PRO A 2 -54.32 51.28 -35.26
N GLN A 3 -54.75 50.05 -34.97
CA GLN A 3 -54.13 49.01 -34.14
C GLN A 3 -52.89 48.29 -34.74
N PRO A 4 -52.13 47.55 -33.91
CA PRO A 4 -50.89 46.85 -34.29
C PRO A 4 -51.14 45.42 -34.81
N ALA A 5 -50.34 44.97 -35.78
CA ALA A 5 -49.92 43.57 -35.95
C ALA A 5 -48.93 43.45 -37.12
N ARG A 6 -47.75 42.89 -36.87
CA ARG A 6 -47.34 41.56 -37.36
C ARG A 6 -45.82 41.38 -37.14
N VAL A 7 -45.48 40.70 -36.05
CA VAL A 7 -44.17 40.09 -35.83
C VAL A 7 -43.87 39.20 -37.03
N THR A 8 -42.90 39.61 -37.85
CA THR A 8 -42.38 38.77 -38.93
C THR A 8 -41.09 38.15 -38.42
N ALA A 9 -41.23 37.10 -37.60
CA ALA A 9 -40.15 36.18 -37.32
C ALA A 9 -39.81 35.46 -38.63
N ARG A 10 -38.87 36.04 -39.40
CA ARG A 10 -38.24 35.33 -40.51
C ARG A 10 -37.34 34.27 -39.91
N PHE A 11 -37.91 33.08 -39.72
CA PHE A 11 -37.17 31.83 -39.60
C PHE A 11 -36.28 31.70 -40.85
N THR A 12 -35.03 32.12 -40.73
CA THR A 12 -33.98 31.67 -41.62
C THR A 12 -33.68 30.24 -41.19
N SER A 13 -34.17 29.28 -41.98
CA SER A 13 -33.76 27.89 -41.85
C SER A 13 -32.24 27.84 -42.01
N THR A 14 -31.51 27.67 -40.91
CA THR A 14 -30.07 27.40 -40.88
C THR A 14 -29.79 25.90 -41.05
N VAL A 15 -30.66 25.19 -41.78
CA VAL A 15 -30.35 23.83 -42.22
C VAL A 15 -29.48 23.96 -43.47
N PRO A 16 -28.24 23.44 -43.48
CA PRO A 16 -27.47 23.40 -44.70
C PRO A 16 -28.26 22.56 -45.71
N HIS A 17 -28.81 23.20 -46.74
CA HIS A 17 -29.32 22.50 -47.90
C HIS A 17 -28.13 21.76 -48.54
N ALA A 18 -28.11 20.44 -48.38
CA ALA A 18 -27.22 19.56 -49.12
C ALA A 18 -27.67 19.56 -50.59
N SER A 19 -27.29 20.59 -51.35
CA SER A 19 -27.31 20.51 -52.81
C SER A 19 -26.12 19.66 -53.23
N SER A 20 -26.36 18.35 -53.38
CA SER A 20 -25.42 17.51 -54.13
C SER A 20 -25.53 17.90 -55.60
N ASN A 21 -24.80 18.93 -56.01
CA ASN A 21 -24.37 19.02 -57.40
C ASN A 21 -23.50 17.80 -57.65
N ILE A 22 -24.10 16.79 -58.30
CA ILE A 22 -23.38 15.65 -58.85
C ILE A 22 -22.58 16.20 -60.03
N SER A 23 -21.41 16.77 -59.72
CA SER A 23 -20.36 17.02 -60.69
C SER A 23 -19.96 15.67 -61.28
N GLN A 24 -20.24 15.47 -62.57
CA GLN A 24 -20.02 14.22 -63.28
C GLN A 24 -18.55 13.97 -63.69
N ASP A 25 -17.60 14.76 -63.22
CA ASP A 25 -16.19 14.68 -63.63
C ASP A 25 -15.28 14.19 -62.49
N GLY A 26 -15.36 12.89 -62.25
CA GLY A 26 -14.41 12.11 -61.45
C GLY A 26 -14.75 10.63 -61.63
N PRO A 27 -13.76 9.71 -61.61
CA PRO A 27 -14.03 8.28 -61.80
C PRO A 27 -14.95 7.81 -60.67
N ARG A 28 -16.25 7.76 -60.97
CA ARG A 28 -17.25 7.17 -60.11
C ARG A 28 -16.90 5.69 -60.01
N ASN A 29 -16.23 5.30 -58.94
CA ASN A 29 -16.26 3.93 -58.42
C ASN A 29 -17.71 3.65 -57.98
N ILE A 30 -18.62 3.53 -58.94
CA ILE A 30 -19.93 2.93 -58.73
C ILE A 30 -19.60 1.51 -58.30
N PRO A 31 -19.93 1.09 -57.06
CA PRO A 31 -19.68 -0.27 -56.65
C PRO A 31 -20.38 -1.18 -57.67
N PRO A 32 -19.70 -2.22 -58.18
CA PRO A 32 -20.24 -3.04 -59.23
C PRO A 32 -21.61 -3.55 -58.80
N ARG A 33 -22.61 -3.28 -59.63
CA ARG A 33 -24.03 -3.54 -59.35
C ARG A 33 -24.31 -5.03 -59.53
N PHE A 34 -23.61 -5.86 -58.77
CA PHE A 34 -23.86 -7.30 -58.75
C PHE A 34 -25.26 -7.53 -58.16
N PRO A 35 -26.15 -8.24 -58.86
CA PRO A 35 -27.42 -8.64 -58.30
C PRO A 35 -27.14 -9.46 -57.04
N GLY A 36 -27.74 -9.05 -55.92
CA GLY A 36 -27.65 -9.81 -54.68
C GLY A 36 -28.31 -11.19 -54.84
N PRO A 37 -28.00 -12.14 -53.93
CA PRO A 37 -28.68 -13.42 -53.85
C PRO A 37 -30.22 -13.28 -53.97
N PRO A 38 -30.91 -14.13 -54.76
CA PRO A 38 -32.35 -14.05 -54.92
C PRO A 38 -33.05 -14.38 -53.58
N GLY A 39 -33.91 -13.48 -53.09
CA GLY A 39 -34.72 -13.68 -51.87
C GLY A 39 -34.34 -12.84 -50.64
N GLU A 40 -33.36 -11.93 -50.73
CA GLU A 40 -32.99 -11.05 -49.60
C GLU A 40 -34.12 -10.11 -49.17
N THR A 41 -34.29 -9.90 -47.85
CA THR A 41 -35.20 -8.86 -47.34
C THR A 41 -34.67 -7.45 -47.67
N PRO A 42 -35.54 -6.44 -47.83
CA PRO A 42 -35.08 -5.07 -48.11
C PRO A 42 -34.10 -4.52 -47.06
N LEU A 43 -34.27 -4.90 -45.80
CA LEU A 43 -33.40 -4.50 -44.69
C LEU A 43 -32.00 -5.12 -44.81
N GLU A 44 -31.94 -6.41 -45.16
CA GLU A 44 -30.71 -7.16 -45.35
C GLU A 44 -29.89 -6.64 -46.53
N LYS A 45 -30.57 -6.26 -47.62
CA LYS A 45 -29.96 -5.59 -48.77
C LYS A 45 -29.26 -4.30 -48.37
N VAL A 46 -29.90 -3.46 -47.54
CA VAL A 46 -29.29 -2.22 -47.05
C VAL A 46 -28.06 -2.51 -46.18
N LYS A 47 -28.14 -3.51 -45.30
CA LYS A 47 -27.01 -3.92 -44.45
C LYS A 47 -25.83 -4.39 -45.28
N ARG A 48 -26.07 -5.19 -46.33
CA ARG A 48 -25.03 -5.63 -47.28
C ARG A 48 -24.41 -4.46 -48.03
N LEU A 49 -25.23 -3.57 -48.56
CA LEU A 49 -24.75 -2.39 -49.29
C LEU A 49 -23.92 -1.46 -48.39
N ARG A 50 -24.35 -1.24 -47.14
CA ARG A 50 -23.57 -0.49 -46.15
C ARG A 50 -22.24 -1.19 -45.86
N ALA A 51 -22.24 -2.49 -45.63
CA ALA A 51 -21.02 -3.26 -45.41
C ALA A 51 -20.08 -3.25 -46.63
N ALA A 52 -20.61 -3.26 -47.86
CA ALA A 52 -19.83 -3.17 -49.09
C ALA A 52 -19.21 -1.78 -49.27
N VAL A 53 -19.97 -0.72 -48.96
CA VAL A 53 -19.46 0.67 -48.96
C VAL A 53 -18.38 0.84 -47.90
N ASP A 54 -18.59 0.32 -46.69
CA ASP A 54 -17.59 0.39 -45.61
C ASP A 54 -16.33 -0.41 -45.96
N LYS A 55 -16.46 -1.51 -46.69
CA LYS A 55 -15.32 -2.29 -47.21
C LYS A 55 -14.58 -1.53 -48.32
N ALA A 56 -15.30 -0.87 -49.24
CA ALA A 56 -14.71 -0.06 -50.29
C ALA A 56 -13.93 1.13 -49.71
N LYS A 57 -14.54 1.86 -48.76
CA LYS A 57 -13.87 2.95 -48.02
C LYS A 57 -12.62 2.49 -47.30
N LYS A 58 -12.61 1.28 -46.74
CA LYS A 58 -11.43 0.69 -46.08
C LYS A 58 -10.37 0.20 -47.07
N ALA A 59 -10.76 -0.13 -48.30
CA ALA A 59 -9.86 -0.58 -49.36
C ALA A 59 -9.16 0.59 -50.06
N GLU A 60 -9.79 1.78 -50.09
CA GLU A 60 -9.21 3.02 -50.62
C GLU A 60 -8.12 3.63 -49.71
N ILE A 61 -7.99 3.13 -48.48
CA ILE A 61 -6.94 3.56 -47.55
C ILE A 61 -5.62 2.88 -47.93
N SER A 62 -4.61 3.68 -48.23
CA SER A 62 -3.24 3.19 -48.49
C SER A 62 -2.71 2.39 -47.31
N GLY A 63 -2.02 1.27 -47.58
CA GLY A 63 -1.47 0.40 -46.53
C GLY A 63 -0.53 1.12 -45.55
N PHE A 64 0.14 2.18 -46.02
CA PHE A 64 0.98 3.04 -45.18
C PHE A 64 0.17 3.87 -44.19
N ASP A 65 -0.95 4.45 -44.62
CA ASP A 65 -1.87 5.20 -43.74
C ASP A 65 -2.48 4.29 -42.66
N ARG A 66 -2.76 3.03 -43.02
CA ARG A 66 -3.20 2.01 -42.04
C ARG A 66 -2.12 1.70 -40.99
N TRP A 67 -0.86 1.73 -41.37
CA TRP A 67 0.26 1.49 -40.45
C TRP A 67 0.46 2.66 -39.49
N ILE A 68 0.38 3.90 -39.99
CA ILE A 68 0.40 5.11 -39.17
C ILE A 68 -0.78 5.13 -38.19
N ALA A 69 -2.00 4.83 -38.66
CA ALA A 69 -3.18 4.76 -37.81
C ALA A 69 -3.04 3.69 -36.71
N ARG A 70 -2.34 2.58 -37.00
CA ARG A 70 -2.00 1.54 -36.02
C ARG A 70 -0.94 2.03 -35.03
N GLY A 71 0.01 2.84 -35.48
CA GLY A 71 1.07 3.43 -34.67
C GLY A 71 0.53 4.25 -33.49
N ARG A 72 -0.55 5.02 -33.70
CA ARG A 72 -1.20 5.76 -32.60
C ARG A 72 -1.71 4.84 -31.50
N VAL A 73 -2.36 3.74 -31.87
CA VAL A 73 -2.86 2.74 -30.90
C VAL A 73 -1.70 2.05 -30.18
N TRP A 74 -0.60 1.77 -30.89
CA TRP A 74 0.60 1.19 -30.27
C TRP A 74 1.27 2.13 -29.29
N ALA A 75 1.31 3.44 -29.57
CA ALA A 75 1.85 4.43 -28.65
C ALA A 75 1.03 4.48 -27.35
N ASP A 76 -0.30 4.49 -27.45
CA ASP A 76 -1.19 4.48 -26.27
C ASP A 76 -1.07 3.18 -25.46
N VAL A 77 -0.91 2.04 -26.14
CA VAL A 77 -0.68 0.74 -25.49
C VAL A 77 0.70 0.69 -24.83
N ALA A 78 1.74 1.22 -25.47
CA ALA A 78 3.08 1.27 -24.88
C ALA A 78 3.11 2.18 -23.65
N HIS A 79 2.42 3.32 -23.70
CA HIS A 79 2.31 4.23 -22.55
C HIS A 79 1.60 3.56 -21.37
N THR A 80 0.49 2.87 -21.63
CA THR A 80 -0.25 2.16 -20.56
C THR A 80 0.59 1.04 -19.95
N ILE A 81 1.22 0.18 -20.77
CA ILE A 81 2.12 -0.88 -20.29
C ILE A 81 3.26 -0.32 -19.44
N THR A 82 3.90 0.76 -19.91
CA THR A 82 5.03 1.37 -19.20
C THR A 82 4.59 1.94 -17.86
N THR A 83 3.45 2.64 -17.84
CA THR A 83 2.89 3.23 -16.62
C THR A 83 2.52 2.14 -15.62
N THR A 84 1.83 1.08 -16.04
CA THR A 84 1.45 -0.03 -15.16
C THR A 84 2.69 -0.76 -14.62
N THR A 85 3.73 -0.90 -15.44
CA THR A 85 5.00 -1.50 -15.02
C THR A 85 5.71 -0.65 -13.98
N LEU A 86 5.78 0.68 -14.16
CA LEU A 86 6.38 1.60 -13.19
C LEU A 86 5.65 1.58 -11.85
N ILE A 87 4.32 1.52 -11.87
CA ILE A 87 3.51 1.43 -10.65
C ILE A 87 3.77 0.11 -9.94
N ALA A 88 3.75 -1.01 -10.67
CA ALA A 88 4.05 -2.32 -10.10
C ALA A 88 5.47 -2.40 -9.51
N ALA A 89 6.46 -1.89 -10.23
CA ALA A 89 7.85 -1.82 -9.76
C ALA A 89 7.99 -0.97 -8.49
N SER A 90 7.26 0.15 -8.41
CA SER A 90 7.26 1.02 -7.22
C SER A 90 6.68 0.33 -6.00
N ILE A 91 5.60 -0.44 -6.16
CA ILE A 91 4.99 -1.21 -5.06
C ILE A 91 5.95 -2.31 -4.58
N ILE A 92 6.61 -3.03 -5.49
CA ILE A 92 7.59 -4.06 -5.14
C ILE A 92 8.78 -3.44 -4.41
N ALA A 93 9.32 -2.33 -4.93
CA ALA A 93 10.41 -1.60 -4.28
C ALA A 93 10.03 -1.12 -2.87
N GLY A 94 8.83 -0.56 -2.71
CA GLY A 94 8.29 -0.17 -1.41
C GLY A 94 8.10 -1.36 -0.45
N GLY A 95 7.64 -2.50 -0.95
CA GLY A 95 7.54 -3.73 -0.16
C GLY A 95 8.90 -4.22 0.34
N VAL A 96 9.92 -4.20 -0.53
CA VAL A 96 11.28 -4.61 -0.19
C VAL A 96 11.90 -3.69 0.87
N THR A 97 11.67 -2.37 0.81
CA THR A 97 12.20 -1.45 1.83
C THR A 97 11.56 -1.71 3.19
N ILE A 98 10.24 -1.86 3.27
CA ILE A 98 9.53 -2.19 4.52
C ILE A 98 10.01 -3.53 5.09
N TYR A 99 10.23 -4.52 4.22
CA TYR A 99 10.79 -5.80 4.62
C TYR A 99 12.17 -5.65 5.26
N ALA A 100 13.08 -4.93 4.59
CA ALA A 100 14.44 -4.69 5.10
C ALA A 100 14.45 -3.91 6.43
N LEU A 101 13.62 -2.87 6.55
CA LEU A 101 13.44 -2.11 7.78
C LEU A 101 12.97 -3.02 8.92
N THR A 102 11.96 -3.85 8.65
CA THR A 102 11.38 -4.76 9.65
C THR A 102 12.39 -5.81 10.10
N ASP A 103 13.14 -6.38 9.17
CA ASP A 103 14.18 -7.37 9.44
C ASP A 103 15.27 -6.79 10.37
N MET A 104 15.74 -5.59 10.07
CA MET A 104 16.74 -4.89 10.88
C MET A 104 16.24 -4.58 12.30
N ILE A 105 14.97 -4.20 12.44
CA ILE A 105 14.33 -3.95 13.74
C ILE A 105 14.25 -5.23 14.58
N ILE A 106 13.82 -6.34 13.99
CA ILE A 106 13.70 -7.63 14.68
C ILE A 106 15.07 -8.09 15.16
N TYR A 107 16.07 -8.04 14.28
CA TYR A 107 17.44 -8.40 14.62
C TYR A 107 17.98 -7.55 15.79
N ASN A 108 17.80 -6.22 15.73
CA ASN A 108 18.23 -5.32 16.79
C ASN A 108 17.47 -5.55 18.11
N ARG A 109 16.17 -5.89 18.06
CA ARG A 109 15.40 -6.23 19.26
C ARG A 109 15.96 -7.47 19.94
N LYS A 110 16.30 -8.52 19.18
CA LYS A 110 16.86 -9.76 19.73
C LYS A 110 18.21 -9.49 20.40
N LYS A 111 19.13 -8.79 19.71
CA LYS A 111 20.43 -8.44 20.27
C LYS A 111 20.34 -7.57 21.53
N LYS A 112 19.39 -6.62 21.56
CA LYS A 112 19.16 -5.80 22.76
C LYS A 112 18.56 -6.63 23.89
N ALA A 113 17.67 -7.57 23.60
CA ALA A 113 17.06 -8.42 24.62
C ALA A 113 18.11 -9.24 25.37
N GLU A 114 19.05 -9.87 24.66
CA GLU A 114 20.16 -10.63 25.26
C GLU A 114 20.99 -9.74 26.21
N PHE A 115 21.35 -8.54 25.77
CA PHE A 115 22.12 -7.60 26.60
C PHE A 115 21.34 -7.13 27.84
N PHE A 116 20.02 -6.95 27.73
CA PHE A 116 19.18 -6.60 28.87
C PHE A 116 18.99 -7.77 29.83
N GLU A 117 18.90 -9.00 29.33
CA GLU A 117 18.84 -10.20 30.16
C GLU A 117 20.11 -10.34 31.02
N GLU A 118 21.28 -10.14 30.44
CA GLU A 118 22.55 -10.16 31.20
C GLU A 118 22.64 -9.06 32.26
N GLN A 119 22.22 -7.84 31.93
CA GLN A 119 22.20 -6.73 32.89
C GLN A 119 21.19 -6.98 34.02
N ASN A 120 20.01 -7.48 33.69
CA ASN A 120 18.99 -7.83 34.67
C ASN A 120 19.49 -8.96 35.59
N ALA A 121 20.20 -9.96 35.05
CA ALA A 121 20.81 -11.02 35.84
C ALA A 121 21.85 -10.45 36.83
N LYS A 122 22.75 -9.58 36.37
CA LYS A 122 23.73 -8.91 37.24
C LYS A 122 23.08 -8.07 38.33
N LEU A 123 22.04 -7.30 37.98
CA LEU A 123 21.27 -6.48 38.90
C LEU A 123 20.57 -7.35 39.95
N ASN A 124 19.92 -8.44 39.53
CA ASN A 124 19.25 -9.38 40.44
C ASN A 124 20.24 -10.02 41.43
N LEU A 125 21.42 -10.42 40.96
CA LEU A 125 22.48 -10.93 41.83
C LEU A 125 22.93 -9.85 42.83
N ALA A 126 23.11 -8.61 42.38
CA ALA A 126 23.47 -7.49 43.26
C ALA A 126 22.39 -7.26 44.34
N ILE A 127 21.10 -7.26 44.00
CA ILE A 127 20.01 -7.15 44.97
C ILE A 127 20.04 -8.32 45.97
N HIS A 128 20.21 -9.55 45.48
CA HIS A 128 20.23 -10.73 46.34
C HIS A 128 21.38 -10.67 47.35
N THR A 129 22.58 -10.28 46.90
CA THR A 129 23.74 -10.09 47.78
C THR A 129 23.51 -8.96 48.79
N ALA A 130 22.95 -7.84 48.36
CA ALA A 130 22.59 -6.72 49.23
C ALA A 130 21.58 -7.14 50.31
N ARG A 131 20.53 -7.88 49.93
CA ARG A 131 19.52 -8.38 50.88
C ARG A 131 20.13 -9.34 51.89
N LYS A 132 21.02 -10.22 51.46
CA LYS A 132 21.75 -11.12 52.36
C LYS A 132 22.63 -10.34 53.34
N ALA A 133 23.38 -9.34 52.87
CA ALA A 133 24.21 -8.50 53.74
C ALA A 133 23.38 -7.70 54.76
N VAL A 134 22.16 -7.27 54.39
CA VAL A 134 21.22 -6.63 55.33
C VAL A 134 20.76 -7.60 56.41
N GLN A 135 20.44 -8.85 56.04
CA GLN A 135 20.07 -9.90 57.01
C GLN A 135 21.22 -10.23 57.96
N ASP A 136 22.45 -10.28 57.43
CA ASP A 136 23.67 -10.55 58.20
C ASP A 136 24.12 -9.32 59.02
N GLY A 137 23.46 -8.17 58.90
CA GLY A 137 23.77 -6.93 59.63
C GLY A 137 25.05 -6.20 59.19
N THR A 138 25.66 -6.63 58.08
CA THR A 138 26.93 -6.08 57.55
C THR A 138 26.75 -5.21 56.30
N ALA A 139 25.52 -4.78 56.03
CA ALA A 139 25.17 -4.05 54.82
C ALA A 139 25.88 -2.70 54.67
N SER A 140 26.37 -2.45 53.47
CA SER A 140 26.84 -1.12 53.07
C SER A 140 25.68 -0.16 52.80
N GLU A 141 25.86 1.14 53.05
CA GLU A 141 24.86 2.17 52.73
C GLU A 141 24.42 2.13 51.25
N ALA A 142 25.35 1.83 50.34
CA ALA A 142 25.05 1.69 48.93
C ALA A 142 24.10 0.52 48.63
N GLN A 143 24.24 -0.59 49.37
CA GLN A 143 23.39 -1.78 49.22
C GLN A 143 21.98 -1.53 49.75
N ILE A 144 21.85 -0.79 50.87
CA ILE A 144 20.55 -0.38 51.42
C ILE A 144 19.84 0.57 50.45
N LYS A 145 20.57 1.53 49.87
CA LYS A 145 20.03 2.46 48.88
C LYS A 145 19.54 1.72 47.62
N LEU A 146 20.31 0.73 47.15
CA LEU A 146 19.94 -0.10 46.00
C LEU A 146 18.61 -0.84 46.24
N ILE A 147 18.43 -1.42 47.44
CA ILE A 147 17.19 -2.11 47.80
C ILE A 147 16.01 -1.14 47.83
N LYS A 148 16.16 0.03 48.47
CA LYS A 148 15.09 1.04 48.52
C LYS A 148 14.64 1.49 47.13
N MET A 149 15.60 1.78 46.25
CA MET A 149 15.31 2.16 44.86
C MET A 149 14.55 1.07 44.10
N GLU A 150 14.90 -0.18 44.33
CA GLU A 150 14.22 -1.32 43.70
C GLU A 150 12.80 -1.50 44.26
N ASP A 151 12.62 -1.39 45.57
CA ASP A 151 11.31 -1.51 46.22
C ASP A 151 10.38 -0.36 45.79
N ASP A 152 10.89 0.87 45.68
CA ASP A 152 10.16 2.02 45.14
C ASP A 152 9.77 1.80 43.67
N ARG A 153 10.67 1.23 42.86
CA ARG A 153 10.41 0.86 41.47
C ARG A 153 9.30 -0.20 41.39
N GLN A 154 9.34 -1.23 42.23
CA GLN A 154 8.31 -2.26 42.29
C GLN A 154 6.96 -1.72 42.77
N ALA A 155 6.95 -0.85 43.78
CA ALA A 155 5.75 -0.16 44.24
C ALA A 155 5.12 0.70 43.12
N SER A 156 5.93 1.38 42.31
CA SER A 156 5.45 2.16 41.15
C SER A 156 4.82 1.30 40.05
N LEU A 157 5.25 0.04 39.90
CA LEU A 157 4.67 -0.91 38.94
C LEU A 157 3.35 -1.51 39.47
N GLN A 158 3.30 -1.83 40.77
CA GLN A 158 2.12 -2.42 41.43
C GLN A 158 0.98 -1.41 41.61
N SER A 159 1.30 -0.14 41.87
CA SER A 159 0.33 0.95 42.02
C SER A 159 -0.42 1.30 40.73
N GLY A 160 -0.12 0.64 39.60
CA GLY A 160 -1.00 0.64 38.45
C GLY A 160 -1.27 2.01 37.83
N THR A 161 -0.47 3.03 38.13
CA THR A 161 -0.48 4.28 37.38
C THR A 161 -0.03 3.93 35.97
N GLN A 162 -1.01 3.64 35.11
CA GLN A 162 -0.79 3.39 33.69
C GLN A 162 -0.07 4.62 33.17
N LYS A 163 1.25 4.55 33.10
CA LYS A 163 2.04 5.53 32.38
C LYS A 163 1.57 5.40 30.95
N GLU A 164 0.62 6.25 30.56
CA GLU A 164 0.12 6.31 29.20
C GLU A 164 1.34 6.24 28.30
N SER A 165 1.37 5.23 27.43
CA SER A 165 2.54 5.00 26.61
C SER A 165 2.88 6.32 25.92
N ILE A 166 4.15 6.67 25.82
CA ILE A 166 4.57 7.94 25.19
C ILE A 166 3.97 8.06 23.78
N LEU A 167 3.66 6.92 23.16
CA LEU A 167 2.96 6.80 21.89
C LEU A 167 1.45 7.09 21.99
N SER A 168 0.78 6.72 23.08
CA SER A 168 -0.59 7.18 23.38
C SER A 168 -0.61 8.70 23.56
N LYS A 169 0.35 9.26 24.29
CA LYS A 169 0.47 10.72 24.45
C LYS A 169 0.75 11.45 23.13
N CYS A 170 1.60 10.86 22.29
CA CYS A 170 1.91 11.42 20.98
C CYS A 170 0.74 11.28 20.00
N LYS A 171 -0.01 10.17 20.05
CA LYS A 171 -1.27 10.02 19.31
C LYS A 171 -2.30 11.05 19.77
N ASN A 172 -2.47 11.21 21.08
CA ASN A 172 -3.38 12.21 21.62
C ASN A 172 -2.94 13.62 21.19
N LEU A 173 -1.65 13.95 21.16
CA LEU A 173 -1.17 15.24 20.63
C LEU A 173 -1.39 15.42 19.12
N LEU A 174 -1.19 14.36 18.32
CA LEU A 174 -1.38 14.41 16.86
C LEU A 174 -2.85 14.41 16.44
N PHE A 175 -3.73 13.77 17.21
CA PHE A 175 -5.16 13.62 16.91
C PHE A 175 -6.07 14.54 17.73
N SER A 176 -5.58 15.16 18.81
CA SER A 176 -6.34 16.16 19.58
C SER A 176 -6.69 17.41 18.76
N GLY A 177 -5.99 17.65 17.65
CA GLY A 177 -6.34 18.71 16.69
C GLY A 177 -7.39 18.33 15.65
N LEU A 178 -7.78 17.05 15.55
CA LEU A 178 -8.74 16.53 14.57
C LEU A 178 -10.10 16.14 15.19
N GLU A 179 -10.16 15.99 16.52
CA GLU A 179 -11.41 15.87 17.27
C GLU A 179 -12.02 17.25 17.48
N LYS A 180 -12.69 17.74 16.43
CA LYS A 180 -13.62 18.86 16.54
C LYS A 180 -14.78 18.59 15.58
N ASP A 181 -15.97 18.65 16.17
CA ASP A 181 -17.32 18.67 15.57
C ASP A 181 -18.07 17.32 15.60
N GLY A 182 -18.59 16.99 16.78
CA GLY A 182 -19.60 15.94 16.98
C GLY A 182 -19.99 15.83 18.46
N GLU A 183 -20.94 16.66 18.88
CA GLU A 183 -21.86 16.60 20.03
C GLU A 183 -21.45 15.88 21.34
N ASP A 184 -21.55 16.68 22.42
CA ASP A 184 -21.97 16.34 23.78
C ASP A 184 -21.02 15.49 24.64
N ASP A 185 -20.20 16.17 25.45
CA ASP A 185 -19.90 15.83 26.86
C ASP A 185 -19.06 16.96 27.52
N GLN A 186 -19.63 18.17 27.57
CA GLN A 186 -19.18 19.23 28.46
C GLN A 186 -19.70 18.97 29.88
N GLU A 187 -19.02 18.12 30.67
CA GLU A 187 -19.17 18.21 32.14
C GLU A 187 -18.00 17.70 32.99
N LEU A 188 -16.96 17.06 32.41
CA LEU A 188 -15.90 16.43 33.22
C LEU A 188 -14.51 17.09 33.14
N ASN A 189 -14.30 18.12 32.32
CA ASN A 189 -12.95 18.68 32.13
C ASN A 189 -12.67 20.03 32.83
N ASP A 190 -13.66 20.70 33.41
CA ASP A 190 -13.45 22.01 34.05
C ASP A 190 -12.76 21.95 35.42
N LYS A 191 -12.56 20.76 35.99
CA LYS A 191 -11.87 20.59 37.28
C LYS A 191 -10.35 20.46 37.16
N ASN A 192 -9.81 20.16 35.98
CA ASN A 192 -8.36 20.02 35.78
C ASN A 192 -7.65 21.29 35.32
N LEU A 193 -8.39 22.32 34.87
CA LEU A 193 -7.81 23.59 34.44
C LEU A 193 -7.53 24.56 35.61
N SER A 194 -8.21 24.39 36.76
CA SER A 194 -8.10 25.33 37.90
C SER A 194 -6.84 25.18 38.75
N ASN A 195 -6.04 24.12 38.59
CA ASN A 195 -4.90 23.83 39.48
C ASN A 195 -3.52 24.13 38.85
N LYS A 196 -3.48 24.81 37.71
CA LYS A 196 -2.26 25.01 36.92
C LYS A 196 -1.83 26.46 36.72
N ASP A 197 -2.35 27.39 37.51
CA ASP A 197 -1.85 28.76 37.54
C ASP A 197 -1.40 29.16 38.95
N ARG A 198 -0.34 28.51 39.44
CA ARG A 198 0.47 29.01 40.55
C ARG A 198 1.79 28.25 40.65
N THR A 199 2.74 28.63 39.81
CA THR A 199 4.20 28.72 40.07
C THR A 199 4.93 28.96 38.75
N SER A 200 4.82 30.17 38.23
CA SER A 200 5.90 30.77 37.45
C SER A 200 7.04 31.09 38.41
N PHE A 201 8.25 30.59 38.16
CA PHE A 201 9.51 31.32 38.43
C PHE A 201 10.72 30.56 37.86
N GLN A 202 11.22 31.09 36.73
CA GLN A 202 12.64 31.36 36.50
C GLN A 202 13.66 30.21 36.59
N LYS A 203 14.09 29.70 35.42
CA LYS A 203 15.49 29.81 34.97
C LYS A 203 15.70 29.26 33.55
N GLN A 204 16.04 30.15 32.63
CA GLN A 204 16.93 29.81 31.51
C GLN A 204 18.27 29.37 32.09
N SER A 205 18.84 28.27 31.57
CA SER A 205 20.29 28.14 31.42
C SER A 205 20.70 26.86 30.65
N TYR A 206 21.30 27.06 29.47
CA TYR A 206 22.38 26.31 28.80
C TYR A 206 22.34 24.79 28.52
N LEU A 207 22.87 24.48 27.31
CA LEU A 207 23.86 23.44 26.97
C LEU A 207 23.45 21.97 26.65
N THR A 208 23.91 21.59 25.44
CA THR A 208 24.62 20.35 25.04
C THR A 208 23.91 19.00 24.85
N SER A 209 24.04 18.54 23.60
CA SER A 209 24.58 17.23 23.19
C SER A 209 23.73 15.97 23.28
N THR A 210 23.70 15.30 22.12
CA THR A 210 23.69 13.84 21.92
C THR A 210 22.51 13.07 22.52
N THR A 211 21.52 12.78 21.67
CA THR A 211 20.54 11.71 21.94
C THR A 211 20.88 10.46 21.16
N ASP A 212 21.71 9.66 21.81
CA ASP A 212 21.78 8.22 21.63
C ASP A 212 20.66 7.54 22.46
N GLU A 213 20.21 6.39 21.96
CA GLU A 213 19.66 5.24 22.72
C GLU A 213 18.19 5.19 23.24
N LYS A 214 17.34 4.48 22.47
CA LYS A 214 16.48 3.30 22.88
C LYS A 214 15.20 3.52 23.77
N PRO A 215 14.29 2.51 23.87
CA PRO A 215 13.55 1.83 22.81
C PRO A 215 12.02 1.71 23.11
N SER A 216 11.18 1.68 22.07
CA SER A 216 9.75 1.43 22.18
C SER A 216 9.42 -0.06 22.27
N VAL A 217 8.82 -0.46 23.40
CA VAL A 217 8.11 -1.72 23.59
C VAL A 217 6.65 -1.47 23.29
N ILE A 218 6.09 -2.07 22.23
CA ILE A 218 4.64 -2.26 22.09
C ILE A 218 4.32 -3.67 21.59
N SER A 219 3.39 -4.28 22.33
CA SER A 219 2.31 -5.17 21.89
C SER A 219 2.48 -6.66 22.13
N SER A 220 2.13 -7.07 23.35
CA SER A 220 2.04 -8.45 23.82
C SER A 220 0.59 -8.96 23.97
N LYS A 221 -0.37 -8.43 23.21
CA LYS A 221 -1.77 -8.93 23.24
C LYS A 221 -2.31 -9.52 21.94
N ALA A 222 -1.52 -9.58 20.86
CA ALA A 222 -1.89 -10.26 19.62
C ALA A 222 -1.17 -11.62 19.39
N THR A 223 -0.33 -12.06 20.34
CA THR A 223 0.61 -13.17 20.12
C THR A 223 0.06 -14.57 20.43
N LYS A 224 -1.10 -14.70 21.09
CA LYS A 224 -1.66 -16.04 21.37
C LYS A 224 -2.39 -16.65 20.17
N GLU A 225 -3.06 -15.84 19.35
CA GLU A 225 -3.75 -16.34 18.15
C GLU A 225 -2.84 -16.43 16.92
N SER A 226 -1.75 -15.67 16.88
CA SER A 226 -0.76 -15.70 15.79
C SER A 226 0.22 -16.89 15.90
N THR A 227 0.53 -17.34 17.12
CA THR A 227 1.43 -18.49 17.34
C THR A 227 0.77 -19.83 17.02
N GLU A 228 -0.53 -20.00 17.27
CA GLU A 228 -1.27 -21.20 16.86
C GLU A 228 -1.42 -21.30 15.33
N ASN A 229 -1.62 -20.17 14.65
CA ASN A 229 -1.68 -20.12 13.19
C ASN A 229 -0.32 -20.37 12.53
N MET A 230 0.78 -19.87 13.11
CA MET A 230 2.15 -20.16 12.64
C MET A 230 2.54 -21.64 12.83
N ASN A 231 2.15 -22.28 13.94
CA ASN A 231 2.41 -23.71 14.14
C ASN A 231 1.62 -24.60 13.18
N ARG A 232 0.37 -24.23 12.84
CA ARG A 232 -0.40 -24.92 11.79
C ARG A 232 0.16 -24.72 10.38
N LEU A 233 0.74 -23.57 10.09
CA LEU A 233 1.39 -23.30 8.80
C LEU A 233 2.76 -24.00 8.69
N SER A 234 3.53 -24.07 9.78
CA SER A 234 4.80 -24.80 9.87
C SER A 234 4.61 -26.32 9.72
N ALA A 235 3.58 -26.89 10.36
CA ALA A 235 3.26 -28.31 10.18
C ALA A 235 2.81 -28.65 8.74
N LYS A 236 2.18 -27.70 8.03
CA LYS A 236 1.80 -27.87 6.62
C LYS A 236 2.96 -27.62 5.66
N SER A 237 3.91 -26.73 5.97
CA SER A 237 5.10 -26.52 5.15
C SER A 237 6.07 -27.70 5.20
N PHE A 238 6.24 -28.32 6.39
CA PHE A 238 7.14 -29.46 6.56
C PHE A 238 6.68 -30.72 5.80
N LEU A 239 5.36 -30.91 5.63
CA LEU A 239 4.82 -31.99 4.81
C LEU A 239 4.92 -31.72 3.31
N ASN A 240 4.94 -30.44 2.90
CA ASN A 240 5.07 -30.05 1.49
C ASN A 240 6.54 -30.05 1.02
N GLU A 241 7.49 -29.81 1.93
CA GLU A 241 8.93 -29.89 1.65
C GLU A 241 9.35 -31.35 1.41
N LYS A 242 8.83 -32.28 2.21
CA LYS A 242 9.10 -33.72 2.06
C LYS A 242 8.47 -34.32 0.79
N SER A 243 7.34 -33.79 0.32
CA SER A 243 6.74 -34.21 -0.96
C SER A 243 7.42 -33.58 -2.18
N LEU A 244 8.00 -32.40 -2.04
CA LEU A 244 8.80 -31.75 -3.08
C LEU A 244 10.20 -32.37 -3.21
N GLU A 245 10.83 -32.84 -2.13
CA GLU A 245 12.11 -33.57 -2.22
C GLU A 245 11.98 -34.88 -3.02
N ILE A 246 10.92 -35.65 -2.80
CA ILE A 246 10.65 -36.91 -3.55
C ILE A 246 10.39 -36.63 -5.04
N LYS A 247 9.85 -35.47 -5.39
CA LYS A 247 9.58 -35.07 -6.78
C LYS A 247 10.82 -34.49 -7.47
N CYS A 248 11.67 -33.77 -6.73
CA CYS A 248 12.91 -33.18 -7.24
C CYS A 248 14.02 -34.21 -7.51
N GLU A 249 13.98 -35.39 -6.90
CA GLU A 249 14.93 -36.47 -7.21
C GLU A 249 14.61 -37.12 -8.56
N ASN A 250 13.33 -37.36 -8.86
CA ASN A 250 12.91 -37.94 -10.14
C ASN A 250 13.10 -36.97 -11.33
N ASP A 251 12.91 -35.66 -11.15
CA ASP A 251 13.02 -34.68 -12.25
C ASP A 251 14.48 -34.34 -12.66
N LYS A 252 15.48 -34.68 -11.84
CA LYS A 252 16.90 -34.40 -12.12
C LYS A 252 17.52 -35.40 -13.10
N GLU A 253 17.06 -36.65 -13.12
CA GLU A 253 17.60 -37.65 -14.05
C GLU A 253 17.18 -37.38 -15.50
N ASP A 254 15.95 -36.90 -15.73
CA ASP A 254 15.42 -36.68 -17.09
C ASP A 254 15.95 -35.42 -17.77
N LYS A 255 16.21 -34.34 -17.01
CA LYS A 255 16.70 -33.06 -17.58
C LYS A 255 18.15 -33.15 -18.05
N SER A 256 18.97 -34.00 -17.44
CA SER A 256 20.38 -34.17 -17.81
C SER A 256 20.58 -34.83 -19.19
N LYS A 257 19.57 -35.57 -19.67
CA LYS A 257 19.59 -36.24 -20.98
C LYS A 257 19.12 -35.32 -22.11
N SER A 258 18.22 -34.38 -21.82
CA SER A 258 17.61 -33.48 -22.82
C SER A 258 18.60 -32.47 -23.43
N TRP A 259 19.49 -31.87 -22.65
CA TRP A 259 20.44 -30.87 -23.18
C TRP A 259 21.61 -31.48 -23.96
N LYS A 260 22.03 -32.71 -23.64
CA LYS A 260 23.09 -33.40 -24.39
C LYS A 260 22.64 -33.81 -25.81
N LEU A 261 21.36 -34.10 -26.00
CA LEU A 261 20.76 -34.40 -27.31
C LEU A 261 20.68 -33.18 -28.25
N TRP A 262 20.60 -31.96 -27.71
CA TRP A 262 20.58 -30.73 -28.53
C TRP A 262 21.99 -30.29 -28.98
N VAL A 263 23.03 -30.54 -28.16
CA VAL A 263 24.40 -30.08 -28.45
C VAL A 263 25.20 -31.09 -29.28
N PHE A 264 24.89 -32.39 -29.21
CA PHE A 264 25.64 -33.45 -29.91
C PHE A 264 24.76 -34.36 -30.77
N GLY A 265 23.68 -33.83 -31.34
CA GLY A 265 22.75 -34.59 -32.19
C GLY A 265 23.42 -35.21 -33.42
N LYS A 266 23.38 -36.54 -33.49
CA LYS A 266 23.54 -37.36 -34.69
C LYS A 266 22.20 -38.01 -35.00
#